data_AF-A0A8T4UYJ8-F1
#
_entry.id   AF-A0A8T4UYJ8-F1
#
_cell.length_a   1.000
_cell.length_b   1.000
_cell.length_c   1.000
_cell.angle_alpha   90.00
_cell.angle_beta   90.00
_cell.angle_gamma   90.00
#
_symmetry.space_group_name_H-M   'P 1'
#
loop_
_entity.id
_entity.type
_entity.pdbx_description
1 polymer ?
#
loop_
_entity_poly.entity_id
_entity_poly.type
_entity_poly.pdbx_seq_one_letter_code
_entity_poly.pdbx_strand_id
1 'polypeptide(L)'
;MLGVSKDELNAFFVGPHHSLREVMKKIDHHGHGVAVVVDSTQQFLGLVTDGDIRRAIIKGFGLSTSIDAIMNTSAVSLQEGFTQQEVMKLLHDKDINHLPIVNQGGKITNIVLRSRIEASKQSLLSPSFFSSHPKGGRKILVVGGAGYIGSVLVGKLLARGYKVVVLDLLLFGREAIEPHLQNENFTLIQGDIGNINNIITATKDVDAVVQLGEIVGDPACAVDSQKTQQVNFLSTQMVAQVCKYFQINRFIYTSSCSVYGESINDQLLDEESNLNPVSLYARMKIQAEQAILSMDDGFFSPTIFRLSTVFGVSPRMRFDLVINLLTAKALKEKKITVFGGDQWRPFVHVEDVAQAIVLALESPLEKVRGQIFNVGTEKNNLTIFHVAEAISQKVHDAMVSVDDQDVDKRNYRVSFSKIKDELGFVAKWSVPEGIAEIMDSLEKGRYDDYTHAKYSNYKTYLDKMGE
;
A
#
# COMPACT_ATOMS: atom_id res chain seq x y z
N MET A 1 -13.84 30.54 -13.65
CA MET A 1 -14.61 30.14 -14.86
C MET A 1 -14.53 28.61 -14.89
N LEU A 2 -15.65 27.88 -15.00
CA LEU A 2 -15.65 26.40 -14.87
C LEU A 2 -15.12 25.67 -16.13
N GLY A 3 -15.14 26.35 -17.27
CA GLY A 3 -14.65 25.82 -18.54
C GLY A 3 -13.16 26.09 -18.79
N VAL A 4 -12.68 25.63 -19.94
CA VAL A 4 -11.32 25.85 -20.44
C VAL A 4 -11.22 27.17 -21.23
N SER A 5 -10.00 27.66 -21.44
CA SER A 5 -9.76 28.82 -22.32
C SER A 5 -10.06 28.46 -23.78
N LYS A 6 -10.25 29.45 -24.67
CA LYS A 6 -10.49 29.16 -26.10
C LYS A 6 -9.32 28.45 -26.77
N ASP A 7 -8.08 28.83 -26.43
CA ASP A 7 -6.88 28.19 -26.98
C ASP A 7 -6.76 26.74 -26.51
N GLU A 8 -7.14 26.48 -25.27
CA GLU A 8 -7.16 25.15 -24.69
C GLU A 8 -8.33 24.30 -25.25
N LEU A 9 -9.49 24.90 -25.53
CA LEU A 9 -10.63 24.19 -26.11
C LEU A 9 -10.29 23.54 -27.44
N ASN A 10 -9.54 24.24 -28.31
CA ASN A 10 -9.11 23.70 -29.61
C ASN A 10 -8.20 22.46 -29.48
N ALA A 11 -7.51 22.32 -28.35
CA ALA A 11 -6.68 21.17 -28.04
C ALA A 11 -7.49 19.89 -27.82
N PHE A 12 -8.80 19.98 -27.53
CA PHE A 12 -9.68 18.84 -27.37
C PHE A 12 -10.26 18.32 -28.69
N PHE A 13 -10.28 19.14 -29.74
CA PHE A 13 -11.06 18.83 -30.95
C PHE A 13 -10.42 17.76 -31.83
N VAL A 14 -11.19 16.73 -32.17
CA VAL A 14 -10.82 15.73 -33.19
C VAL A 14 -11.95 15.59 -34.20
N GLY A 15 -11.61 15.37 -35.45
CA GLY A 15 -12.59 14.98 -36.48
C GLY A 15 -12.99 13.51 -36.36
N PRO A 16 -14.20 13.12 -36.82
CA PRO A 16 -14.72 11.75 -36.70
C PRO A 16 -13.89 10.71 -37.44
N HIS A 17 -13.11 11.13 -38.45
CA HIS A 17 -12.27 10.27 -39.27
C HIS A 17 -10.80 10.21 -38.81
N HIS A 18 -10.45 10.81 -37.68
CA HIS A 18 -9.12 10.60 -37.11
C HIS A 18 -8.98 9.16 -36.65
N SER A 19 -7.80 8.61 -36.87
CA SER A 19 -7.44 7.30 -36.36
C SER A 19 -7.31 7.29 -34.84
N LEU A 20 -7.52 6.13 -34.22
CA LEU A 20 -7.22 5.89 -32.81
C LEU A 20 -5.84 6.42 -32.41
N ARG A 21 -4.81 6.18 -33.24
CA ARG A 21 -3.45 6.67 -33.00
C ARG A 21 -3.36 8.19 -32.90
N GLU A 22 -4.03 8.91 -33.78
CA GLU A 22 -4.00 10.38 -33.80
C GLU A 22 -4.73 10.95 -32.59
N VAL A 23 -5.87 10.35 -32.23
CA VAL A 23 -6.63 10.75 -31.04
C VAL A 23 -5.85 10.44 -29.76
N MET A 24 -5.22 9.27 -29.65
CA MET A 24 -4.32 8.92 -28.54
C MET A 24 -3.21 9.95 -28.34
N LYS A 25 -2.47 10.27 -29.42
CA LYS A 25 -1.42 11.30 -29.35
C LYS A 25 -1.94 12.64 -28.86
N LYS A 26 -3.16 13.01 -29.27
CA LYS A 26 -3.78 14.27 -28.87
C LYS A 26 -4.20 14.25 -27.40
N ILE A 27 -4.77 13.16 -26.91
CA ILE A 27 -5.13 13.00 -25.50
C ILE A 27 -3.87 12.98 -24.62
N ASP A 28 -2.83 12.22 -25.01
CA ASP A 28 -1.56 12.13 -24.29
C ASP A 28 -0.84 13.49 -24.20
N HIS A 29 -0.85 14.26 -25.29
CA HIS A 29 -0.15 15.55 -25.34
C HIS A 29 -0.77 16.60 -24.40
N HIS A 30 -2.07 16.50 -24.12
CA HIS A 30 -2.80 17.49 -23.31
C HIS A 30 -3.18 16.99 -21.91
N GLY A 31 -3.11 15.68 -21.64
CA GLY A 31 -3.25 15.11 -20.30
C GLY A 31 -4.64 15.20 -19.68
N HIS A 32 -5.69 15.42 -20.49
CA HIS A 32 -7.07 15.59 -20.02
C HIS A 32 -7.94 14.33 -20.10
N GLY A 33 -7.42 13.25 -20.70
CA GLY A 33 -8.06 11.95 -20.79
C GLY A 33 -9.33 11.88 -21.66
N VAL A 34 -9.59 12.93 -22.47
CA VAL A 34 -10.75 13.03 -23.36
C VAL A 34 -10.44 13.83 -24.62
N ALA A 35 -11.07 13.46 -25.72
CA ALA A 35 -11.18 14.23 -26.95
C ALA A 35 -12.65 14.49 -27.29
N VAL A 36 -12.93 15.67 -27.84
CA VAL A 36 -14.25 16.11 -28.29
C VAL A 36 -14.32 15.93 -29.80
N VAL A 37 -15.23 15.05 -30.25
CA VAL A 37 -15.39 14.77 -31.68
C VAL A 37 -16.30 15.83 -32.28
N VAL A 38 -15.80 16.53 -33.30
CA VAL A 38 -16.52 17.60 -34.00
C VAL A 38 -16.44 17.47 -35.52
N ASP A 39 -17.43 18.00 -36.24
CA ASP A 39 -17.37 18.12 -37.70
C ASP A 39 -16.52 19.31 -38.17
N SER A 40 -16.43 19.51 -39.48
CA SER A 40 -15.69 20.63 -40.10
C SER A 40 -16.25 22.02 -39.74
N THR A 41 -17.46 22.10 -39.20
CA THR A 41 -18.13 23.32 -38.76
C THR A 41 -18.16 23.50 -37.24
N GLN A 42 -17.47 22.61 -36.49
CA GLN A 42 -17.41 22.49 -35.03
C GLN A 42 -18.72 22.04 -34.35
N GLN A 43 -19.59 21.34 -35.07
CA GLN A 43 -20.75 20.68 -34.47
C GLN A 43 -20.30 19.52 -33.58
N PHE A 44 -20.89 19.41 -32.40
CA PHE A 44 -20.60 18.31 -31.48
C PHE A 44 -21.15 16.99 -32.02
N LEU A 45 -20.28 15.99 -32.15
CA LEU A 45 -20.65 14.64 -32.61
C LEU A 45 -20.55 13.59 -31.50
N GLY A 46 -19.68 13.79 -30.51
CA GLY A 46 -19.51 12.86 -29.39
C GLY A 46 -18.22 13.07 -28.62
N LEU A 47 -17.97 12.17 -27.65
CA LEU A 47 -16.74 12.14 -26.87
C LEU A 47 -15.98 10.84 -27.05
N VAL A 48 -14.67 10.90 -26.91
CA VAL A 48 -13.80 9.73 -26.85
C VAL A 48 -12.84 9.88 -25.68
N THR A 49 -12.83 8.91 -24.78
CA THR A 49 -11.94 8.89 -23.61
C THR A 49 -10.84 7.84 -23.77
N ASP A 50 -9.81 7.90 -22.92
CA ASP A 50 -8.81 6.82 -22.82
C ASP A 50 -9.45 5.46 -22.53
N GLY A 51 -10.57 5.45 -21.81
CA GLY A 51 -11.34 4.24 -21.55
C GLY A 51 -11.96 3.66 -22.82
N ASP A 52 -12.47 4.50 -23.70
CA ASP A 52 -13.07 4.08 -24.98
C ASP A 52 -12.02 3.51 -25.92
N ILE A 53 -10.89 4.21 -26.06
CA ILE A 53 -9.74 3.77 -26.87
C ILE A 53 -9.21 2.44 -26.37
N ARG A 54 -8.99 2.31 -25.05
CA ARG A 54 -8.52 1.06 -24.43
C ARG A 54 -9.49 -0.10 -24.68
N ARG A 55 -10.81 0.12 -24.48
CA ARG A 55 -11.84 -0.88 -24.76
C ARG A 55 -11.87 -1.28 -26.24
N ALA A 56 -11.65 -0.34 -27.16
CA ALA A 56 -11.57 -0.63 -28.59
C ALA A 56 -10.35 -1.50 -28.92
N ILE A 57 -9.17 -1.18 -28.39
CA ILE A 57 -7.96 -1.99 -28.60
C ILE A 57 -8.17 -3.41 -28.06
N ILE A 58 -8.77 -3.57 -26.87
CA ILE A 58 -9.10 -4.88 -26.28
C ILE A 58 -10.08 -5.68 -27.17
N LYS A 59 -11.02 -5.00 -27.83
CA LYS A 59 -11.97 -5.61 -28.79
C LYS A 59 -11.35 -5.92 -30.15
N GLY A 60 -10.05 -5.67 -30.35
CA GLY A 60 -9.33 -5.99 -31.59
C GLY A 60 -9.33 -4.89 -32.64
N PHE A 61 -9.74 -3.66 -32.30
CA PHE A 61 -9.63 -2.53 -33.22
C PHE A 61 -8.15 -2.14 -33.40
N GLY A 62 -7.74 -1.95 -34.65
CA GLY A 62 -6.38 -1.55 -34.98
C GLY A 62 -6.16 -0.05 -34.78
N LEU A 63 -4.92 0.38 -34.57
CA LEU A 63 -4.60 1.81 -34.34
C LEU A 63 -4.95 2.74 -35.51
N SER A 64 -5.21 2.20 -36.70
CA SER A 64 -5.71 2.91 -37.88
C SER A 64 -7.23 3.03 -37.94
N THR A 65 -7.98 2.40 -37.03
CA THR A 65 -9.44 2.53 -36.98
C THR A 65 -9.82 3.98 -36.68
N SER A 66 -10.78 4.48 -37.47
CA SER A 66 -11.44 5.76 -37.30
C SER A 66 -12.22 5.86 -35.98
N ILE A 67 -12.26 7.06 -35.38
CA ILE A 67 -12.83 7.27 -34.04
C ILE A 67 -14.36 7.24 -34.02
N ASP A 68 -15.02 7.50 -35.15
CA ASP A 68 -16.46 7.33 -35.33
C ASP A 68 -16.96 5.91 -34.98
N ALA A 69 -16.11 4.89 -35.12
CA ALA A 69 -16.44 3.52 -34.75
C ALA A 69 -16.53 3.28 -33.23
N ILE A 70 -15.98 4.19 -32.41
CA ILE A 70 -15.83 3.98 -30.96
C ILE A 70 -16.32 5.15 -30.10
N MET A 71 -16.59 6.31 -30.70
CA MET A 71 -17.02 7.50 -29.97
C MET A 71 -18.37 7.29 -29.27
N ASN A 72 -18.51 7.91 -28.10
CA ASN A 72 -19.79 7.99 -27.41
C ASN A 72 -20.64 9.09 -28.06
N THR A 73 -21.55 8.70 -28.94
CA THR A 73 -22.53 9.58 -29.60
C THR A 73 -23.67 10.03 -28.69
N SER A 74 -23.86 9.35 -27.56
CA SER A 74 -24.86 9.68 -26.53
C SER A 74 -24.24 10.43 -25.35
N ALA A 75 -23.08 11.07 -25.56
CA ALA A 75 -22.41 11.86 -24.55
C ALA A 75 -23.33 13.00 -24.06
N VAL A 76 -23.48 13.09 -22.74
CA VAL A 76 -24.27 14.16 -22.11
C VAL A 76 -23.58 15.50 -22.37
N SER A 77 -24.32 16.46 -22.92
CA SER A 77 -23.87 17.84 -23.14
C SER A 77 -24.84 18.83 -22.48
N LEU A 78 -24.40 20.08 -22.32
CA LEU A 78 -25.20 21.14 -21.70
C LEU A 78 -25.26 22.37 -22.61
N GLN A 79 -26.43 23.02 -22.67
CA GLN A 79 -26.61 24.27 -23.41
C GLN A 79 -25.93 25.45 -22.69
N GLU A 80 -25.51 26.47 -23.45
CA GLU A 80 -25.03 27.73 -22.89
C GLU A 80 -26.04 28.39 -21.94
N GLY A 81 -25.54 29.24 -21.04
CA GLY A 81 -26.38 29.91 -20.04
C GLY A 81 -26.59 29.11 -18.75
N PHE A 82 -25.77 28.08 -18.51
CA PHE A 82 -25.82 27.25 -17.31
C PHE A 82 -25.28 27.96 -16.07
N THR A 83 -25.80 27.55 -14.91
CA THR A 83 -25.27 27.88 -13.60
C THR A 83 -24.23 26.86 -13.13
N GLN A 84 -23.36 27.25 -12.20
CA GLN A 84 -22.39 26.32 -11.62
C GLN A 84 -23.06 25.14 -10.89
N GLN A 85 -24.22 25.38 -10.27
CA GLN A 85 -24.97 24.34 -9.55
C GLN A 85 -25.53 23.28 -10.50
N GLU A 86 -26.05 23.69 -11.66
CA GLU A 86 -26.57 22.76 -12.68
C GLU A 86 -25.46 21.86 -13.24
N VAL A 87 -24.29 22.44 -13.54
CA VAL A 87 -23.11 21.68 -13.99
C VAL A 87 -22.69 20.65 -12.94
N MET A 88 -22.55 21.05 -11.68
CA MET A 88 -22.14 20.16 -10.60
C MET A 88 -23.15 19.03 -10.38
N LYS A 89 -24.44 19.36 -10.37
CA LYS A 89 -25.52 18.38 -10.25
C LYS A 89 -25.46 17.37 -11.39
N LEU A 90 -25.32 17.84 -12.63
CA LEU A 90 -25.28 16.97 -13.79
C LEU A 90 -24.05 16.05 -13.82
N LEU A 91 -22.86 16.59 -13.51
CA LEU A 91 -21.63 15.80 -13.38
C LEU A 91 -21.78 14.71 -12.31
N HIS A 92 -22.42 15.02 -11.18
CA HIS A 92 -22.66 14.08 -10.08
C HIS A 92 -23.71 13.02 -10.43
N ASP A 93 -24.91 13.44 -10.84
CA ASP A 93 -26.06 12.56 -11.08
C ASP A 93 -25.82 11.58 -12.24
N LYS A 94 -25.00 11.97 -13.22
CA LYS A 94 -24.63 11.12 -14.36
C LYS A 94 -23.29 10.40 -14.19
N ASP A 95 -22.59 10.66 -13.08
CA ASP A 95 -21.23 10.21 -12.80
C ASP A 95 -20.27 10.32 -13.99
N ILE A 96 -20.15 11.54 -14.52
CA ILE A 96 -19.29 11.86 -15.66
C ILE A 96 -18.21 12.86 -15.24
N ASN A 97 -17.05 12.78 -15.90
CA ASN A 97 -15.89 13.63 -15.61
C ASN A 97 -15.71 14.79 -16.61
N HIS A 98 -16.39 14.72 -17.75
CA HIS A 98 -16.24 15.64 -18.87
C HIS A 98 -17.62 16.04 -19.37
N LEU A 99 -17.91 17.35 -19.40
CA LEU A 99 -19.20 17.88 -19.82
C LEU A 99 -19.02 18.94 -20.92
N PRO A 100 -19.29 18.58 -22.18
CA PRO A 100 -19.26 19.51 -23.30
C PRO A 100 -20.38 20.55 -23.19
N ILE A 101 -20.05 21.80 -23.50
CA ILE A 101 -20.98 22.92 -23.57
C ILE A 101 -21.23 23.25 -25.05
N VAL A 102 -22.50 23.31 -25.42
CA VAL A 102 -22.95 23.61 -26.78
C VAL A 102 -23.86 24.84 -26.83
N ASN A 103 -23.82 25.57 -27.94
CA ASN A 103 -24.79 26.63 -28.20
C ASN A 103 -26.11 26.09 -28.76
N GLN A 104 -27.09 26.97 -28.97
CA GLN A 104 -28.40 26.62 -29.56
C GLN A 104 -28.29 25.95 -30.94
N GLY A 105 -27.21 26.22 -31.67
CA GLY A 105 -26.93 25.62 -32.97
C GLY A 105 -26.14 24.32 -32.91
N GLY A 106 -25.87 23.75 -31.73
CA GLY A 106 -25.17 22.48 -31.54
C GLY A 106 -23.64 22.53 -31.56
N LYS A 107 -23.05 23.72 -31.74
CA LYS A 107 -21.58 23.88 -31.78
C LYS A 107 -20.97 23.90 -30.40
N ILE A 108 -19.80 23.28 -30.25
CA ILE A 108 -19.05 23.32 -28.99
C ILE A 108 -18.54 24.73 -28.72
N THR A 109 -18.84 25.25 -27.54
CA THR A 109 -18.36 26.56 -27.09
C THR A 109 -17.49 26.48 -25.85
N ASN A 110 -17.57 25.37 -25.09
CA ASN A 110 -16.64 25.06 -24.01
C ASN A 110 -16.67 23.57 -23.64
N ILE A 111 -15.79 23.15 -22.74
CA ILE A 111 -15.85 21.88 -22.03
C ILE A 111 -15.56 22.11 -20.56
N VAL A 112 -16.34 21.47 -19.68
CA VAL A 112 -16.11 21.48 -18.24
C VAL A 112 -15.50 20.16 -17.82
N LEU A 113 -14.43 20.23 -17.03
CA LEU A 113 -13.72 19.07 -16.50
C LEU A 113 -13.95 18.99 -14.98
N ARG A 114 -14.44 17.85 -14.49
CA ARG A 114 -14.66 17.63 -13.04
C ARG A 114 -13.39 17.92 -12.23
N SER A 115 -12.24 17.48 -12.74
CA SER A 115 -10.92 17.72 -12.14
C SER A 115 -10.57 19.21 -11.97
N ARG A 116 -11.00 20.08 -12.89
CA ARG A 116 -10.79 21.53 -12.78
C ARG A 116 -11.71 22.17 -11.77
N ILE A 117 -12.95 21.71 -11.68
CA ILE A 117 -13.86 22.22 -10.64
C ILE A 117 -13.32 21.85 -9.26
N GLU A 118 -12.84 20.63 -9.10
CA GLU A 118 -12.19 20.14 -7.88
C GLU A 118 -10.93 20.95 -7.55
N ALA A 119 -10.07 21.22 -8.54
CA ALA A 119 -8.89 22.07 -8.36
C ALA A 119 -9.24 23.54 -8.03
N SER A 120 -10.30 24.10 -8.62
CA SER A 120 -10.74 25.47 -8.33
C SER A 120 -11.37 25.62 -6.94
N LYS A 121 -11.95 24.54 -6.40
CA LYS A 121 -12.43 24.49 -5.01
C LYS A 121 -11.28 24.42 -4.01
N GLN A 122 -10.13 23.86 -4.38
CA GLN A 122 -8.94 23.82 -3.53
C GLN A 122 -8.30 25.20 -3.29
N SER A 123 -8.48 26.19 -4.17
CA SER A 123 -7.89 27.53 -3.98
C SER A 123 -8.74 28.52 -3.19
N LEU A 124 -10.03 28.21 -2.95
CA LEU A 124 -11.01 29.10 -2.29
C LEU A 124 -11.52 28.56 -0.97
N LEU A 125 -11.15 27.33 -0.60
CA LEU A 125 -11.52 26.72 0.67
C LEU A 125 -10.25 26.51 1.51
N SER A 126 -10.13 27.31 2.56
CA SER A 126 -9.50 26.87 3.79
C SER A 126 -9.98 25.44 4.13
N PRO A 127 -9.10 24.58 4.68
CA PRO A 127 -9.24 23.14 4.66
C PRO A 127 -10.43 22.68 5.50
N SER A 128 -11.58 22.53 4.84
CA SER A 128 -12.79 21.92 5.39
C SER A 128 -13.36 20.91 4.39
N PHE A 129 -12.48 20.04 3.90
CA PHE A 129 -12.86 18.71 3.40
C PHE A 129 -12.11 17.63 4.18
N PHE A 130 -11.97 17.81 5.49
CA PHE A 130 -11.98 16.66 6.40
C PHE A 130 -13.44 16.19 6.48
N SER A 131 -13.84 15.31 5.56
CA SER A 131 -14.92 14.39 5.86
C SER A 131 -14.31 13.23 6.64
N SER A 132 -14.37 13.34 7.96
CA SER A 132 -14.10 12.31 8.96
C SER A 132 -15.16 11.20 8.96
N HIS A 133 -15.39 10.56 7.81
CA HIS A 133 -16.21 9.34 7.72
C HIS A 133 -15.50 8.35 6.80
N PRO A 134 -15.21 7.12 7.27
CA PRO A 134 -14.77 6.09 6.35
C PRO A 134 -15.93 5.81 5.40
N LYS A 135 -15.73 6.01 4.10
CA LYS A 135 -16.69 5.60 3.07
C LYS A 135 -16.80 4.09 3.12
N GLY A 136 -17.82 3.59 3.81
CA GLY A 136 -18.30 2.22 3.64
C GLY A 136 -18.46 1.94 2.15
N GLY A 137 -17.77 0.92 1.65
CA GLY A 137 -17.83 0.53 0.25
C GLY A 137 -16.48 0.42 -0.46
N ARG A 138 -15.40 1.07 0.03
CA ARG A 138 -14.06 0.86 -0.56
C ARG A 138 -13.57 -0.56 -0.28
N LYS A 139 -13.10 -1.25 -1.32
CA LYS A 139 -12.61 -2.63 -1.29
C LYS A 139 -11.09 -2.63 -1.30
N ILE A 140 -10.49 -3.22 -0.26
CA ILE A 140 -9.05 -3.28 -0.05
C ILE A 140 -8.60 -4.73 -0.15
N LEU A 141 -7.62 -5.02 -0.99
CA LEU A 141 -6.92 -6.30 -1.00
C LEU A 141 -5.75 -6.26 -0.01
N VAL A 142 -5.72 -7.18 0.94
CA VAL A 142 -4.59 -7.41 1.83
C VAL A 142 -3.95 -8.75 1.45
N VAL A 143 -2.83 -8.68 0.76
CA VAL A 143 -2.03 -9.86 0.44
C VAL A 143 -1.19 -10.21 1.67
N GLY A 144 -1.24 -11.46 2.15
CA GLY A 144 -0.65 -11.84 3.44
C GLY A 144 -1.53 -11.47 4.65
N GLY A 145 -2.84 -11.35 4.45
CA GLY A 145 -3.79 -10.88 5.46
C GLY A 145 -4.00 -11.83 6.65
N ALA A 146 -3.60 -13.11 6.57
CA ALA A 146 -3.64 -14.04 7.70
C ALA A 146 -2.34 -13.99 8.53
N GLY A 147 -1.35 -13.20 8.12
CA GLY A 147 -0.06 -13.06 8.78
C GLY A 147 -0.06 -12.19 10.04
N TYR A 148 1.13 -11.97 10.60
CA TYR A 148 1.36 -11.23 11.84
C TYR A 148 0.86 -9.77 11.79
N ILE A 149 1.22 -9.01 10.74
CA ILE A 149 0.74 -7.64 10.51
C ILE A 149 -0.67 -7.68 9.88
N GLY A 150 -0.87 -8.59 8.93
CA GLY A 150 -2.09 -8.69 8.14
C GLY A 150 -3.34 -8.87 8.99
N SER A 151 -3.32 -9.78 9.97
CA SER A 151 -4.49 -10.06 10.81
C SER A 151 -4.91 -8.86 11.66
N VAL A 152 -3.96 -8.07 12.15
CA VAL A 152 -4.22 -6.80 12.86
C VAL A 152 -4.81 -5.76 11.90
N LEU A 153 -4.24 -5.62 10.70
CA LEU A 153 -4.72 -4.68 9.68
C LEU A 153 -6.15 -5.01 9.23
N VAL A 154 -6.45 -6.29 8.98
CA VAL A 154 -7.78 -6.77 8.57
C VAL A 154 -8.84 -6.34 9.57
N GLY A 155 -8.61 -6.58 10.87
CA GLY A 155 -9.53 -6.15 11.92
C GLY A 155 -9.75 -4.63 11.92
N LYS A 156 -8.67 -3.84 11.77
CA LYS A 156 -8.75 -2.37 11.71
C LYS A 156 -9.51 -1.83 10.50
N LEU A 157 -9.36 -2.48 9.34
CA LEU A 157 -10.05 -2.08 8.10
C LEU A 157 -11.54 -2.41 8.19
N LEU A 158 -11.89 -3.63 8.65
CA LEU A 158 -13.29 -4.03 8.83
C LEU A 158 -14.01 -3.15 9.87
N ALA A 159 -13.35 -2.82 10.99
CA ALA A 159 -13.90 -1.92 12.00
C ALA A 159 -14.17 -0.49 11.47
N ARG A 160 -13.51 -0.10 10.37
CA ARG A 160 -13.75 1.15 9.66
C ARG A 160 -14.75 1.02 8.51
N GLY A 161 -15.36 -0.14 8.30
CA GLY A 161 -16.37 -0.35 7.25
C GLY A 161 -15.79 -0.56 5.84
N TYR A 162 -14.50 -0.81 5.70
CA TYR A 162 -13.94 -1.26 4.44
C TYR A 162 -14.41 -2.67 4.09
N LYS A 163 -14.57 -2.95 2.79
CA LYS A 163 -14.61 -4.32 2.29
C LYS A 163 -13.19 -4.83 2.19
N VAL A 164 -12.89 -5.97 2.79
CA VAL A 164 -11.53 -6.52 2.85
C VAL A 164 -11.49 -7.86 2.14
N VAL A 165 -10.64 -7.95 1.13
CA VAL A 165 -10.26 -9.22 0.51
C VAL A 165 -8.89 -9.61 1.05
N VAL A 166 -8.75 -10.83 1.53
CA VAL A 166 -7.46 -11.41 1.90
C VAL A 166 -7.04 -12.40 0.83
N LEU A 167 -5.82 -12.24 0.29
CA LEU A 167 -5.14 -13.28 -0.48
C LEU A 167 -4.00 -13.83 0.39
N ASP A 168 -4.07 -15.11 0.75
CA ASP A 168 -3.07 -15.73 1.61
C ASP A 168 -2.92 -17.23 1.31
N LEU A 169 -1.69 -17.74 1.44
CA LEU A 169 -1.41 -19.17 1.28
C LEU A 169 -1.91 -19.98 2.48
N LEU A 170 -2.18 -19.31 3.61
CA LEU A 170 -2.52 -19.90 4.91
C LEU A 170 -1.41 -20.82 5.44
N LEU A 171 -0.15 -20.48 5.12
CA LEU A 171 1.02 -21.25 5.56
C LEU A 171 1.05 -21.39 7.09
N PHE A 172 0.61 -20.37 7.81
CA PHE A 172 0.57 -20.32 9.28
C PHE A 172 -0.80 -20.61 9.87
N GLY A 173 -1.74 -21.13 9.07
CA GLY A 173 -3.13 -21.35 9.47
C GLY A 173 -4.04 -20.15 9.17
N ARG A 174 -5.32 -20.29 9.52
CA ARG A 174 -6.39 -19.31 9.25
C ARG A 174 -6.99 -18.71 10.53
N GLU A 175 -6.62 -19.22 11.69
CA GLU A 175 -7.18 -18.93 13.01
C GLU A 175 -7.17 -17.42 13.29
N ALA A 176 -6.12 -16.73 12.84
CA ALA A 176 -5.96 -15.29 13.03
C ALA A 176 -7.01 -14.42 12.29
N ILE A 177 -7.70 -14.96 11.29
CA ILE A 177 -8.75 -14.29 10.52
C ILE A 177 -10.10 -14.98 10.63
N GLU A 178 -10.20 -16.12 11.34
CA GLU A 178 -11.45 -16.84 11.58
C GLU A 178 -12.58 -15.97 12.13
N PRO A 179 -12.34 -15.05 13.09
CA PRO A 179 -13.38 -14.18 13.62
C PRO A 179 -14.08 -13.31 12.55
N HIS A 180 -13.47 -13.15 11.38
CA HIS A 180 -13.99 -12.30 10.31
C HIS A 180 -14.72 -13.09 9.20
N LEU A 181 -14.70 -14.42 9.21
CA LEU A 181 -15.25 -15.24 8.13
C LEU A 181 -16.76 -15.06 7.92
N GLN A 182 -17.49 -14.69 8.97
CA GLN A 182 -18.93 -14.44 8.91
C GLN A 182 -19.27 -12.96 8.66
N ASN A 183 -18.27 -12.10 8.50
CA ASN A 183 -18.48 -10.70 8.19
C ASN A 183 -18.76 -10.53 6.68
N GLU A 184 -19.89 -9.93 6.32
CA GLU A 184 -20.29 -9.70 4.92
C GLU A 184 -19.30 -8.84 4.11
N ASN A 185 -18.49 -8.03 4.80
CA ASN A 185 -17.47 -7.19 4.20
C ASN A 185 -16.11 -7.90 4.10
N PHE A 186 -16.02 -9.18 4.46
CA PHE A 186 -14.78 -9.95 4.42
C PHE A 186 -14.84 -11.06 3.37
N THR A 187 -13.78 -11.20 2.58
CA THR A 187 -13.59 -12.32 1.66
C THR A 187 -12.19 -12.88 1.82
N LEU A 188 -12.10 -14.20 1.98
CA LEU A 188 -10.83 -14.92 1.94
C LEU A 188 -10.67 -15.63 0.60
N ILE A 189 -9.53 -15.40 -0.04
CA ILE A 189 -9.04 -16.14 -1.20
C ILE A 189 -7.78 -16.87 -0.73
N GLN A 190 -7.89 -18.18 -0.55
CA GLN A 190 -6.70 -18.99 -0.29
C GLN A 190 -5.94 -19.19 -1.61
N GLY A 191 -4.69 -18.73 -1.68
CA GLY A 191 -3.92 -18.78 -2.92
C GLY A 191 -2.46 -18.34 -2.75
N ASP A 192 -1.65 -18.67 -3.75
CA ASP A 192 -0.22 -18.31 -3.80
C ASP A 192 -0.06 -17.03 -4.66
N ILE A 193 0.73 -16.08 -4.16
CA ILE A 193 1.08 -14.86 -4.91
C ILE A 193 1.97 -15.18 -6.12
N GLY A 194 2.63 -16.33 -6.16
CA GLY A 194 3.32 -16.83 -7.35
C GLY A 194 2.39 -17.29 -8.47
N ASN A 195 1.07 -17.40 -8.20
CA ASN A 195 0.07 -17.77 -9.19
C ASN A 195 -0.70 -16.55 -9.70
N ILE A 196 -0.49 -16.22 -10.98
CA ILE A 196 -1.13 -15.08 -11.64
C ILE A 196 -2.67 -15.11 -11.57
N ASN A 197 -3.30 -16.29 -11.65
CA ASN A 197 -4.75 -16.40 -11.60
C ASN A 197 -5.29 -16.05 -10.21
N ASN A 198 -4.55 -16.37 -9.15
CA ASN A 198 -4.93 -15.98 -7.79
C ASN A 198 -4.86 -14.47 -7.63
N ILE A 199 -3.82 -13.81 -8.16
CA ILE A 199 -3.70 -12.35 -8.13
C ILE A 199 -4.84 -11.70 -8.92
N ILE A 200 -5.05 -12.10 -10.18
CA ILE A 200 -6.12 -11.53 -11.04
C ILE A 200 -7.49 -11.63 -10.35
N THR A 201 -7.78 -12.78 -9.75
CA THR A 201 -9.03 -12.99 -9.01
C THR A 201 -9.12 -12.06 -7.80
N ALA A 202 -8.03 -11.93 -7.05
CA ALA A 202 -7.98 -11.12 -5.84
C ALA A 202 -8.03 -9.60 -6.10
N THR A 203 -7.49 -9.14 -7.23
CA THR A 203 -7.46 -7.72 -7.61
C THR A 203 -8.76 -7.23 -8.25
N LYS A 204 -9.71 -8.13 -8.51
CA LYS A 204 -10.97 -7.76 -9.18
C LYS A 204 -11.81 -6.79 -8.33
N ASP A 205 -12.15 -5.65 -8.93
CA ASP A 205 -12.98 -4.58 -8.35
C ASP A 205 -12.42 -4.01 -7.04
N VAL A 206 -11.10 -4.03 -6.85
CA VAL A 206 -10.40 -3.52 -5.66
C VAL A 206 -9.94 -2.08 -5.88
N ASP A 207 -10.09 -1.23 -4.86
CA ASP A 207 -9.69 0.19 -4.90
C ASP A 207 -8.24 0.42 -4.46
N ALA A 208 -7.71 -0.45 -3.60
CA ALA A 208 -6.34 -0.38 -3.12
C ALA A 208 -5.78 -1.75 -2.72
N VAL A 209 -4.48 -1.93 -2.84
CA VAL A 209 -3.77 -3.15 -2.42
C VAL A 209 -2.75 -2.82 -1.34
N VAL A 210 -2.69 -3.67 -0.32
CA VAL A 210 -1.61 -3.71 0.68
C VAL A 210 -0.88 -5.04 0.52
N GLN A 211 0.37 -4.97 0.06
CA GLN A 211 1.23 -6.13 -0.15
C GLN A 211 2.07 -6.40 1.10
N LEU A 212 1.62 -7.37 1.92
CA LEU A 212 2.34 -7.88 3.10
C LEU A 212 2.87 -9.31 2.90
N GLY A 213 2.36 -10.03 1.90
CA GLY A 213 2.68 -11.44 1.67
C GLY A 213 4.08 -11.61 1.11
N GLU A 214 4.93 -12.31 1.86
CA GLU A 214 6.30 -12.66 1.50
C GLU A 214 6.85 -13.73 2.47
N ILE A 215 8.06 -14.24 2.20
CA ILE A 215 8.85 -15.00 3.16
C ILE A 215 9.65 -14.01 4.02
N VAL A 216 9.35 -13.94 5.33
CA VAL A 216 9.94 -12.95 6.23
C VAL A 216 10.91 -13.59 7.22
N GLY A 217 12.11 -12.99 7.30
CA GLY A 217 13.16 -13.34 8.25
C GLY A 217 14.35 -13.96 7.54
N ASP A 218 15.56 -13.50 7.86
CA ASP A 218 16.78 -13.95 7.18
C ASP A 218 16.99 -15.48 7.27
N PRO A 219 16.79 -16.15 8.43
CA PRO A 219 16.88 -17.60 8.50
C PRO A 219 15.88 -18.32 7.59
N ALA A 220 14.64 -17.84 7.50
CA ALA A 220 13.61 -18.43 6.63
C ALA A 220 13.94 -18.21 5.14
N CYS A 221 14.45 -17.03 4.79
CA CYS A 221 14.87 -16.71 3.43
C CYS A 221 16.11 -17.52 2.98
N ALA A 222 16.96 -17.90 3.92
CA ALA A 222 18.16 -18.69 3.64
C ALA A 222 17.86 -20.18 3.39
N VAL A 223 16.70 -20.70 3.82
CA VAL A 223 16.30 -22.10 3.58
C VAL A 223 16.24 -22.39 2.08
N ASP A 224 15.55 -21.54 1.33
CA ASP A 224 15.49 -21.62 -0.12
C ASP A 224 15.62 -20.22 -0.74
N SER A 225 16.82 -19.94 -1.23
CA SER A 225 17.14 -18.66 -1.86
C SER A 225 16.41 -18.42 -3.18
N GLN A 226 16.14 -19.47 -3.96
CA GLN A 226 15.44 -19.36 -5.24
C GLN A 226 13.97 -19.08 -5.01
N LYS A 227 13.34 -19.81 -4.08
CA LYS A 227 11.95 -19.55 -3.68
C LYS A 227 11.80 -18.18 -3.04
N THR A 228 12.78 -17.73 -2.26
CA THR A 228 12.80 -16.37 -1.72
C THR A 228 12.83 -15.31 -2.82
N GLN A 229 13.69 -15.45 -3.83
CA GLN A 229 13.71 -14.54 -4.99
C GLN A 229 12.39 -14.57 -5.75
N GLN A 230 11.83 -15.76 -5.96
CA GLN A 230 10.54 -15.93 -6.63
C GLN A 230 9.41 -15.23 -5.88
N VAL A 231 9.30 -15.43 -4.57
CA VAL A 231 8.18 -14.91 -3.77
C VAL A 231 8.39 -13.43 -3.46
N ASN A 232 9.51 -13.07 -2.85
CA ASN A 232 9.70 -11.73 -2.29
C ASN A 232 9.95 -10.67 -3.37
N PHE A 233 10.52 -11.04 -4.51
CA PHE A 233 10.79 -10.12 -5.62
C PHE A 233 9.86 -10.35 -6.81
N LEU A 234 9.96 -11.49 -7.51
CA LEU A 234 9.25 -11.69 -8.79
C LEU A 234 7.72 -11.68 -8.62
N SER A 235 7.20 -12.37 -7.59
CA SER A 235 5.76 -12.43 -7.33
C SER A 235 5.24 -11.09 -6.84
N THR A 236 5.97 -10.41 -5.95
CA THR A 236 5.66 -9.02 -5.54
C THR A 236 5.59 -8.08 -6.73
N GLN A 237 6.57 -8.16 -7.65
CA GLN A 237 6.59 -7.37 -8.88
C GLN A 237 5.38 -7.68 -9.76
N MET A 238 5.04 -8.96 -9.90
CA MET A 238 3.85 -9.41 -10.65
C MET A 238 2.56 -8.85 -10.03
N VAL A 239 2.41 -8.85 -8.70
CA VAL A 239 1.25 -8.23 -8.04
C VAL A 239 1.16 -6.74 -8.41
N ALA A 240 2.27 -6.00 -8.33
CA ALA A 240 2.30 -4.58 -8.69
C ALA A 240 1.95 -4.36 -10.18
N GLN A 241 2.46 -5.19 -11.09
CA GLN A 241 2.14 -5.13 -12.52
C GLN A 241 0.66 -5.39 -12.79
N VAL A 242 0.06 -6.37 -12.11
CA VAL A 242 -1.38 -6.66 -12.23
C VAL A 242 -2.20 -5.49 -11.68
N CYS A 243 -1.82 -4.91 -10.55
CA CYS A 243 -2.47 -3.72 -10.00
C CYS A 243 -2.42 -2.55 -10.98
N LYS A 244 -1.26 -2.31 -11.59
CA LYS A 244 -1.09 -1.30 -12.64
C LYS A 244 -1.97 -1.59 -13.87
N TYR A 245 -2.02 -2.83 -14.32
CA TYR A 245 -2.87 -3.24 -15.45
C TYR A 245 -4.36 -2.99 -15.17
N PHE A 246 -4.82 -3.30 -13.96
CA PHE A 246 -6.19 -3.01 -13.51
C PHE A 246 -6.44 -1.56 -13.09
N GLN A 247 -5.44 -0.68 -13.23
CA GLN A 247 -5.52 0.74 -12.85
C GLN A 247 -5.88 0.94 -11.37
N ILE A 248 -5.43 0.03 -10.50
CA ILE A 248 -5.56 0.17 -9.05
C ILE A 248 -4.53 1.21 -8.61
N ASN A 249 -5.02 2.43 -8.37
CA ASN A 249 -4.15 3.58 -8.17
C ASN A 249 -3.36 3.48 -6.86
N ARG A 250 -3.97 2.99 -5.79
CA ARG A 250 -3.30 2.95 -4.48
C ARG A 250 -2.69 1.59 -4.20
N PHE A 251 -1.36 1.53 -4.15
CA PHE A 251 -0.61 0.32 -3.84
C PHE A 251 0.37 0.57 -2.69
N ILE A 252 0.20 -0.11 -1.56
CA ILE A 252 1.09 0.00 -0.41
C ILE A 252 1.94 -1.26 -0.32
N TYR A 253 3.25 -1.08 -0.33
CA TYR A 253 4.22 -2.15 -0.14
C TYR A 253 4.95 -1.98 1.18
N THR A 254 5.00 -3.03 2.00
CA THR A 254 5.83 -3.03 3.20
C THR A 254 7.22 -3.54 2.88
N SER A 255 8.20 -2.65 2.94
CA SER A 255 9.62 -2.95 3.01
C SER A 255 10.09 -3.03 4.48
N SER A 256 11.39 -2.89 4.73
CA SER A 256 12.02 -3.08 6.04
C SER A 256 13.20 -2.13 6.22
N CYS A 257 13.41 -1.57 7.40
CA CYS A 257 14.63 -0.80 7.71
C CYS A 257 15.90 -1.66 7.63
N SER A 258 15.81 -2.99 7.53
CA SER A 258 16.96 -3.86 7.26
C SER A 258 17.68 -3.55 5.94
N VAL A 259 17.06 -2.79 5.03
CA VAL A 259 17.71 -2.30 3.81
C VAL A 259 18.90 -1.38 4.08
N TYR A 260 18.90 -0.69 5.21
CA TYR A 260 20.03 0.11 5.68
C TYR A 260 21.21 -0.75 6.14
N GLY A 261 20.91 -1.96 6.64
CA GLY A 261 21.88 -3.00 7.00
C GLY A 261 22.96 -2.57 8.00
N GLU A 262 24.22 -2.49 7.59
CA GLU A 262 25.32 -2.06 8.48
C GLU A 262 25.62 -0.57 8.25
N SER A 263 25.25 0.28 9.22
CA SER A 263 25.49 1.73 9.13
C SER A 263 26.96 2.04 9.36
N ILE A 264 27.51 2.90 8.52
CA ILE A 264 28.88 3.42 8.62
C ILE A 264 28.77 4.77 9.34
N ASN A 265 29.47 4.94 10.47
CA ASN A 265 29.57 6.18 11.28
C ASN A 265 28.40 6.53 12.21
N ASP A 266 27.59 5.56 12.66
CA ASP A 266 26.52 5.76 13.66
C ASP A 266 25.51 6.89 13.32
N GLN A 267 25.35 7.24 12.04
CA GLN A 267 24.45 8.30 11.62
C GLN A 267 22.97 7.90 11.82
N LEU A 268 22.13 8.90 12.07
CA LEU A 268 20.67 8.75 12.05
C LEU A 268 20.22 8.70 10.59
N LEU A 269 19.72 7.55 10.14
CA LEU A 269 19.39 7.30 8.74
C LEU A 269 17.96 7.73 8.42
N ASP A 270 17.76 8.34 7.26
CA ASP A 270 16.47 8.71 6.69
C ASP A 270 16.20 7.98 5.37
N GLU A 271 15.11 8.29 4.69
CA GLU A 271 14.70 7.60 3.47
C GLU A 271 15.66 7.81 2.28
N GLU A 272 16.43 8.89 2.29
CA GLU A 272 17.43 9.27 1.28
C GLU A 272 18.83 8.70 1.58
N SER A 273 19.02 8.14 2.77
CA SER A 273 20.29 7.54 3.18
C SER A 273 20.66 6.30 2.35
N ASN A 274 21.97 6.09 2.19
CA ASN A 274 22.50 4.94 1.45
C ASN A 274 22.05 3.60 2.05
N LEU A 275 21.78 2.64 1.17
CA LEU A 275 21.37 1.28 1.52
C LEU A 275 22.58 0.35 1.55
N ASN A 276 22.76 -0.43 2.62
CA ASN A 276 23.88 -1.35 2.79
C ASN A 276 23.40 -2.75 3.24
N PRO A 277 22.64 -3.49 2.41
CA PRO A 277 21.96 -4.72 2.82
C PRO A 277 22.93 -5.86 3.16
N VAL A 278 22.78 -6.44 4.36
CA VAL A 278 23.62 -7.56 4.85
C VAL A 278 22.97 -8.94 4.70
N SER A 279 21.78 -9.04 4.10
CA SER A 279 21.01 -10.29 3.98
C SER A 279 20.36 -10.44 2.60
N LEU A 280 20.02 -11.69 2.23
CA LEU A 280 19.20 -11.93 1.04
C LEU A 280 17.84 -11.24 1.16
N TYR A 281 17.22 -11.32 2.34
CA TYR A 281 15.96 -10.64 2.65
C TYR A 281 16.03 -9.14 2.34
N ALA A 282 17.05 -8.44 2.85
CA ALA A 282 17.22 -7.00 2.60
C ALA A 282 17.46 -6.68 1.11
N ARG A 283 18.24 -7.51 0.39
CA ARG A 283 18.43 -7.33 -1.06
C ARG A 283 17.13 -7.48 -1.84
N MET A 284 16.30 -8.46 -1.50
CA MET A 284 14.99 -8.66 -2.15
C MET A 284 14.06 -7.47 -1.90
N LYS A 285 14.08 -6.92 -0.68
CA LYS A 285 13.34 -5.69 -0.37
C LYS A 285 13.74 -4.54 -1.30
N ILE A 286 15.04 -4.26 -1.43
CA ILE A 286 15.54 -3.16 -2.28
C ILE A 286 15.13 -3.36 -3.75
N GLN A 287 15.29 -4.58 -4.28
CA GLN A 287 14.88 -4.88 -5.66
C GLN A 287 13.39 -4.67 -5.89
N ALA A 288 12.55 -5.10 -4.93
CA ALA A 288 11.12 -4.85 -4.98
C ALA A 288 10.79 -3.34 -4.88
N GLU A 289 11.44 -2.60 -3.98
CA GLU A 289 11.25 -1.13 -3.87
C GLU A 289 11.51 -0.45 -5.22
N GLN A 290 12.64 -0.74 -5.85
CA GLN A 290 13.03 -0.17 -7.14
C GLN A 290 12.04 -0.54 -8.25
N ALA A 291 11.68 -1.83 -8.34
CA ALA A 291 10.74 -2.29 -9.37
C ALA A 291 9.37 -1.65 -9.21
N ILE A 292 8.85 -1.56 -7.98
CA ILE A 292 7.53 -0.96 -7.71
C ILE A 292 7.53 0.53 -7.99
N LEU A 293 8.53 1.28 -7.51
CA LEU A 293 8.60 2.74 -7.75
C LEU A 293 8.78 3.07 -9.23
N SER A 294 9.52 2.24 -9.98
CA SER A 294 9.67 2.43 -11.43
C SER A 294 8.36 2.32 -12.23
N MET A 295 7.31 1.77 -11.60
CA MET A 295 5.98 1.64 -12.21
C MET A 295 5.07 2.84 -11.94
N ASP A 296 5.49 3.83 -11.14
CA ASP A 296 4.69 5.03 -10.88
C ASP A 296 4.46 5.82 -12.17
N ASP A 297 3.20 5.99 -12.54
CA ASP A 297 2.75 6.82 -13.65
C ASP A 297 1.50 7.67 -13.33
N GLY A 298 1.01 7.60 -12.09
CA GLY A 298 -0.17 8.33 -11.62
C GLY A 298 -1.49 7.61 -11.81
N PHE A 299 -1.52 6.57 -12.64
CA PHE A 299 -2.58 5.56 -12.66
C PHE A 299 -2.24 4.38 -11.74
N PHE A 300 -0.96 4.18 -11.48
CA PHE A 300 -0.42 3.39 -10.39
C PHE A 300 0.46 4.29 -9.51
N SER A 301 0.08 4.45 -8.24
CA SER A 301 0.74 5.32 -7.26
C SER A 301 1.17 4.48 -6.06
N PRO A 302 2.40 3.93 -6.10
CA PRO A 302 2.91 3.11 -5.02
C PRO A 302 3.34 3.97 -3.83
N THR A 303 3.23 3.38 -2.63
CA THR A 303 3.78 3.90 -1.38
C THR A 303 4.56 2.78 -0.70
N ILE A 304 5.76 3.08 -0.24
CA ILE A 304 6.65 2.09 0.39
C ILE A 304 6.84 2.42 1.85
N PHE A 305 6.65 1.43 2.70
CA PHE A 305 6.88 1.53 4.13
C PHE A 305 8.08 0.69 4.55
N ARG A 306 9.20 1.33 4.90
CA ARG A 306 10.34 0.67 5.54
C ARG A 306 10.02 0.49 7.01
N LEU A 307 9.59 -0.72 7.36
CA LEU A 307 9.18 -1.04 8.73
C LEU A 307 10.41 -1.19 9.64
N SER A 308 10.35 -0.58 10.81
CA SER A 308 11.23 -0.92 11.92
C SER A 308 11.02 -2.37 12.37
N THR A 309 11.88 -2.89 13.26
CA THR A 309 11.71 -4.25 13.78
C THR A 309 10.39 -4.35 14.54
N VAL A 310 9.45 -5.14 14.01
CA VAL A 310 8.09 -5.17 14.57
C VAL A 310 8.05 -5.98 15.87
N PHE A 311 7.24 -5.57 16.84
CA PHE A 311 6.95 -6.30 18.08
C PHE A 311 5.48 -6.16 18.49
N GLY A 312 5.07 -6.83 19.57
CA GLY A 312 3.72 -6.72 20.14
C GLY A 312 2.86 -7.97 20.01
N VAL A 313 1.64 -7.90 20.53
CA VAL A 313 0.64 -8.97 20.43
C VAL A 313 -0.07 -8.93 19.08
N SER A 314 -0.28 -10.10 18.48
CA SER A 314 -1.06 -10.27 17.24
C SER A 314 -1.92 -11.53 17.30
N PRO A 315 -3.10 -11.57 16.64
CA PRO A 315 -3.89 -12.80 16.46
C PRO A 315 -3.07 -13.95 15.87
N ARG A 316 -2.19 -13.67 14.90
CA ARG A 316 -1.12 -14.59 14.50
C ARG A 316 0.14 -14.18 15.22
N MET A 317 0.45 -14.79 16.36
CA MET A 317 1.62 -14.40 17.15
C MET A 317 2.95 -14.84 16.52
N ARG A 318 4.01 -14.08 16.80
CA ARG A 318 5.39 -14.37 16.40
C ARG A 318 6.34 -14.27 17.59
N PHE A 319 6.78 -15.42 18.09
CA PHE A 319 7.80 -15.49 19.14
C PHE A 319 9.21 -15.69 18.57
N ASP A 320 9.39 -15.54 17.26
CA ASP A 320 10.70 -15.49 16.60
C ASP A 320 11.23 -14.04 16.41
N LEU A 321 10.48 -13.03 16.87
CA LEU A 321 10.88 -11.63 16.88
C LEU A 321 11.53 -11.27 18.22
N VAL A 322 12.61 -10.47 18.20
CA VAL A 322 13.51 -10.28 19.36
C VAL A 322 12.79 -9.87 20.65
N ILE A 323 11.98 -8.81 20.64
CA ILE A 323 11.26 -8.37 21.86
C ILE A 323 10.29 -9.46 22.34
N ASN A 324 9.53 -10.05 21.42
CA ASN A 324 8.54 -11.09 21.73
C ASN A 324 9.21 -12.33 22.33
N LEU A 325 10.30 -12.79 21.71
CA LEU A 325 11.09 -13.95 22.14
C LEU A 325 11.72 -13.73 23.51
N LEU A 326 12.43 -12.61 23.69
CA LEU A 326 13.12 -12.31 24.95
C LEU A 326 12.13 -12.12 26.09
N THR A 327 10.96 -11.52 25.82
CA THR A 327 9.90 -11.41 26.83
C THR A 327 9.35 -12.78 27.24
N ALA A 328 9.10 -13.67 26.27
CA ALA A 328 8.63 -15.02 26.56
C ALA A 328 9.66 -15.85 27.34
N LYS A 329 10.95 -15.80 26.94
CA LYS A 329 12.06 -16.45 27.64
C LYS A 329 12.23 -15.91 29.06
N ALA A 330 12.21 -14.59 29.23
CA ALA A 330 12.29 -13.98 30.55
C ALA A 330 11.18 -14.50 31.47
N LEU A 331 9.95 -14.53 31.00
CA LEU A 331 8.80 -14.99 31.78
C LEU A 331 8.83 -16.49 32.11
N LYS A 332 9.11 -17.33 31.10
CA LYS A 332 8.96 -18.80 31.22
C LYS A 332 10.22 -19.50 31.71
N GLU A 333 11.40 -18.99 31.36
CA GLU A 333 12.69 -19.62 31.64
C GLU A 333 13.55 -18.83 32.63
N LYS A 334 13.14 -17.61 32.99
CA LYS A 334 13.91 -16.70 33.86
C LYS A 334 15.31 -16.41 33.33
N LYS A 335 15.45 -16.41 31.99
CA LYS A 335 16.72 -16.19 31.29
C LYS A 335 16.51 -15.27 30.09
N ILE A 336 17.44 -14.36 29.88
CA ILE A 336 17.52 -13.48 28.73
C ILE A 336 18.93 -13.62 28.16
N THR A 337 19.05 -14.11 26.94
CA THR A 337 20.34 -14.19 26.23
C THR A 337 20.34 -13.14 25.13
N VAL A 338 21.29 -12.21 25.22
CA VAL A 338 21.52 -11.18 24.21
C VAL A 338 22.75 -11.56 23.41
N PHE A 339 22.63 -11.60 22.08
CA PHE A 339 23.78 -11.83 21.19
C PHE A 339 24.37 -10.46 20.78
N GLY A 340 25.59 -10.17 21.22
CA GLY A 340 26.14 -8.82 21.24
C GLY A 340 25.41 -7.93 22.25
N GLY A 341 25.04 -6.71 21.86
CA GLY A 341 24.21 -5.85 22.71
C GLY A 341 24.14 -4.41 22.26
N ASP A 342 25.25 -3.87 21.75
CA ASP A 342 25.42 -2.46 21.39
C ASP A 342 24.83 -2.08 20.03
N GLN A 343 24.42 -3.06 19.23
CA GLN A 343 23.86 -2.84 17.91
C GLN A 343 22.49 -2.16 17.99
N TRP A 344 22.35 -1.02 17.31
CA TRP A 344 21.11 -0.25 17.27
C TRP A 344 20.07 -0.89 16.36
N ARG A 345 18.82 -0.90 16.82
CA ARG A 345 17.65 -1.26 16.04
C ARG A 345 16.50 -0.28 16.33
N PRO A 346 15.78 0.17 15.29
CA PRO A 346 14.48 0.75 15.49
C PRO A 346 13.45 -0.35 15.75
N PHE A 347 12.49 -0.08 16.64
CA PHE A 347 11.35 -0.95 16.92
C PHE A 347 10.01 -0.25 16.68
N VAL A 348 9.01 -1.00 16.22
CA VAL A 348 7.64 -0.49 16.02
C VAL A 348 6.60 -1.54 16.42
N HIS A 349 5.55 -1.12 17.09
CA HIS A 349 4.50 -2.04 17.49
C HIS A 349 3.62 -2.43 16.30
N VAL A 350 3.12 -3.67 16.26
CA VAL A 350 2.30 -4.18 15.15
C VAL A 350 1.01 -3.38 14.95
N GLU A 351 0.39 -2.89 16.04
CA GLU A 351 -0.76 -2.00 15.99
C GLU A 351 -0.44 -0.65 15.31
N ASP A 352 0.77 -0.11 15.57
CA ASP A 352 1.24 1.14 14.99
C ASP A 352 1.56 0.96 13.49
N VAL A 353 2.11 -0.19 13.10
CA VAL A 353 2.30 -0.53 11.67
C VAL A 353 0.96 -0.56 10.94
N ALA A 354 -0.02 -1.29 11.49
CA ALA A 354 -1.34 -1.37 10.89
C ALA A 354 -2.03 0.01 10.83
N GLN A 355 -1.82 0.86 11.85
CA GLN A 355 -2.32 2.24 11.85
C GLN A 355 -1.62 3.14 10.82
N ALA A 356 -0.31 2.98 10.59
CA ALA A 356 0.41 3.68 9.53
C ALA A 356 -0.17 3.31 8.16
N ILE A 357 -0.48 2.03 7.93
CA ILE A 357 -1.05 1.56 6.65
C ILE A 357 -2.44 2.16 6.44
N VAL A 358 -3.29 2.15 7.46
CA VAL A 358 -4.61 2.81 7.40
C VAL A 358 -4.46 4.29 7.10
N LEU A 359 -3.52 4.97 7.77
CA LEU A 359 -3.27 6.39 7.55
C LEU A 359 -2.85 6.67 6.11
N ALA A 360 -1.95 5.86 5.53
CA ALA A 360 -1.60 5.96 4.12
C ALA A 360 -2.76 5.62 3.18
N LEU A 361 -3.66 4.69 3.53
CA LEU A 361 -4.88 4.40 2.73
C LEU A 361 -5.88 5.57 2.72
N GLU A 362 -5.93 6.31 3.81
CA GLU A 362 -6.85 7.45 4.02
C GLU A 362 -6.24 8.79 3.60
N SER A 363 -4.92 8.86 3.44
CA SER A 363 -4.22 10.09 3.06
C SER A 363 -4.47 10.49 1.60
N PRO A 364 -4.47 11.80 1.30
CA PRO A 364 -4.45 12.30 -0.07
C PRO A 364 -3.31 11.65 -0.88
N LEU A 365 -3.59 11.34 -2.14
CA LEU A 365 -2.68 10.55 -2.97
C LEU A 365 -1.36 11.29 -3.21
N GLU A 366 -1.43 12.61 -3.37
CA GLU A 366 -0.30 13.52 -3.53
C GLU A 366 0.72 13.47 -2.37
N LYS A 367 0.29 13.06 -1.17
CA LYS A 367 1.17 12.91 -0.01
C LYS A 367 1.90 11.58 0.05
N VAL A 368 1.39 10.55 -0.63
CA VAL A 368 1.88 9.17 -0.47
C VAL A 368 2.41 8.56 -1.77
N ARG A 369 2.03 9.11 -2.93
CA ARG A 369 2.45 8.64 -4.24
C ARG A 369 3.96 8.76 -4.42
N GLY A 370 4.59 7.65 -4.83
CA GLY A 370 6.02 7.57 -5.08
C GLY A 370 6.87 7.76 -3.81
N GLN A 371 6.25 7.77 -2.63
CA GLN A 371 6.94 8.03 -1.38
C GLN A 371 7.41 6.75 -0.70
N ILE A 372 8.60 6.83 -0.13
CA ILE A 372 9.10 5.91 0.88
C ILE A 372 8.95 6.59 2.24
N PHE A 373 8.51 5.83 3.25
CA PHE A 373 8.44 6.25 4.65
C PHE A 373 9.05 5.20 5.58
N ASN A 374 9.92 5.64 6.48
CA ASN A 374 10.32 4.88 7.65
C ASN A 374 9.16 4.85 8.65
N VAL A 375 8.81 3.67 9.16
CA VAL A 375 7.66 3.50 10.08
C VAL A 375 8.17 3.11 11.46
N GLY A 376 7.98 3.99 12.44
CA GLY A 376 8.42 3.80 13.82
C GLY A 376 8.39 5.10 14.63
N THR A 377 9.22 5.17 15.66
CA THR A 377 9.43 6.38 16.47
C THR A 377 10.84 6.39 17.04
N GLU A 378 11.41 7.59 17.19
CA GLU A 378 12.75 7.80 17.73
C GLU A 378 12.88 7.25 19.14
N LYS A 379 11.79 7.25 19.92
CA LYS A 379 11.74 6.66 21.28
C LYS A 379 12.08 5.17 21.30
N ASN A 380 11.86 4.49 20.18
CA ASN A 380 12.08 3.05 20.03
C ASN A 380 13.32 2.74 19.17
N ASN A 381 14.19 3.73 18.89
CA ASN A 381 15.57 3.43 18.52
C ASN A 381 16.29 2.97 19.79
N LEU A 382 16.57 1.67 19.90
CA LEU A 382 17.22 1.08 21.07
C LEU A 382 18.30 0.10 20.64
N THR A 383 19.28 -0.12 21.50
CA THR A 383 20.20 -1.24 21.36
C THR A 383 19.51 -2.52 21.84
N ILE A 384 20.01 -3.69 21.45
CA ILE A 384 19.44 -4.96 21.95
C ILE A 384 19.64 -5.07 23.47
N PHE A 385 20.73 -4.53 24.00
CA PHE A 385 20.97 -4.48 25.43
C PHE A 385 19.89 -3.66 26.18
N HIS A 386 19.54 -2.46 25.69
CA HIS A 386 18.46 -1.68 26.29
C HIS A 386 17.11 -2.41 26.28
N VAL A 387 16.84 -3.23 25.25
CA VAL A 387 15.64 -4.08 25.21
C VAL A 387 15.69 -5.12 26.34
N ALA A 388 16.82 -5.80 26.53
CA ALA A 388 16.98 -6.79 27.60
C ALA A 388 16.85 -6.16 28.99
N GLU A 389 17.42 -4.97 29.21
CA GLU A 389 17.24 -4.22 30.45
C GLU A 389 15.77 -3.86 30.69
N ALA A 390 15.06 -3.36 29.68
CA ALA A 390 13.63 -3.03 29.79
C ALA A 390 12.77 -4.25 30.17
N ILE A 391 13.15 -5.45 29.70
CA ILE A 391 12.48 -6.71 30.09
C ILE A 391 12.85 -7.10 31.52
N SER A 392 14.13 -7.04 31.89
CA SER A 392 14.61 -7.38 33.25
C SER A 392 14.01 -6.46 34.33
N GLN A 393 13.75 -5.21 34.01
CA GLN A 393 13.04 -4.28 34.90
C GLN A 393 11.59 -4.71 35.20
N LYS A 394 10.98 -5.54 34.36
CA LYS A 394 9.62 -6.09 34.58
C LYS A 394 9.64 -7.52 35.11
N VAL A 395 10.69 -8.27 34.80
CA VAL A 395 10.90 -9.66 35.24
C VAL A 395 12.17 -9.70 36.10
N HIS A 396 12.05 -9.27 37.35
CA HIS A 396 13.20 -9.04 38.24
C HIS A 396 14.04 -10.29 38.53
N ASP A 397 13.47 -11.48 38.38
CA ASP A 397 14.15 -12.75 38.60
C ASP A 397 14.78 -13.33 37.31
N ALA A 398 14.68 -12.63 36.17
CA ALA A 398 15.32 -13.06 34.94
C ALA A 398 16.82 -12.72 34.92
N MET A 399 17.66 -13.75 34.71
CA MET A 399 19.10 -13.58 34.52
C MET A 399 19.41 -13.11 33.09
N VAL A 400 20.08 -11.98 32.95
CA VAL A 400 20.58 -11.47 31.67
C VAL A 400 22.01 -11.96 31.43
N SER A 401 22.25 -12.60 30.29
CA SER A 401 23.57 -13.01 29.80
C SER A 401 23.83 -12.42 28.42
N VAL A 402 25.04 -11.93 28.20
CA VAL A 402 25.51 -11.49 26.88
C VAL A 402 26.41 -12.58 26.29
N ASP A 403 26.17 -12.92 25.02
CA ASP A 403 26.97 -13.84 24.23
C ASP A 403 27.51 -13.10 22.99
N ASP A 404 28.82 -13.04 22.83
CA ASP A 404 29.46 -12.37 21.70
C ASP A 404 29.62 -13.29 20.47
N GLN A 405 29.10 -14.52 20.53
CA GLN A 405 29.02 -15.41 19.37
C GLN A 405 27.81 -15.03 18.50
N ASP A 406 27.94 -15.16 17.18
CA ASP A 406 26.87 -14.94 16.20
C ASP A 406 26.18 -13.55 16.25
N VAL A 407 26.97 -12.49 16.43
CA VAL A 407 26.46 -11.11 16.44
C VAL A 407 25.87 -10.71 15.09
N ASP A 408 24.61 -10.30 15.09
CA ASP A 408 23.92 -9.73 13.94
C ASP A 408 24.57 -8.41 13.49
N LYS A 409 25.17 -8.41 12.30
CA LYS A 409 25.92 -7.30 11.70
C LYS A 409 25.10 -6.05 11.40
N ARG A 410 23.77 -6.13 11.42
CA ARG A 410 22.95 -4.93 11.26
C ARG A 410 23.27 -3.97 12.42
N ASN A 411 23.29 -2.67 12.15
CA ASN A 411 23.46 -1.64 13.18
C ASN A 411 22.99 -0.31 12.60
N TYR A 412 21.84 0.20 13.03
CA TYR A 412 21.30 1.48 12.53
C TYR A 412 20.27 2.10 13.46
N ARG A 413 20.21 3.43 13.42
CA ARG A 413 19.12 4.25 13.98
C ARG A 413 18.42 4.96 12.84
N VAL A 414 17.12 5.13 12.96
CA VAL A 414 16.29 5.67 11.87
C VAL A 414 15.54 6.91 12.31
N SER A 415 15.48 7.91 11.45
CA SER A 415 14.64 9.09 11.56
C SER A 415 13.21 8.76 11.08
N PHE A 416 12.21 9.22 11.82
CA PHE A 416 10.80 9.05 11.47
C PHE A 416 10.12 10.40 11.20
N SER A 417 10.90 11.47 11.03
CA SER A 417 10.38 12.83 10.77
C SER A 417 9.48 12.87 9.55
N LYS A 418 9.86 12.21 8.44
CA LYS A 418 9.10 12.27 7.19
C LYS A 418 7.66 11.75 7.34
N ILE A 419 7.44 10.58 7.93
CA ILE A 419 6.08 10.03 8.10
C ILE A 419 5.25 10.86 9.09
N LYS A 420 5.91 11.43 10.10
CA LYS A 420 5.27 12.32 11.07
C LYS A 420 4.83 13.63 10.42
N ASP A 421 5.70 14.26 9.65
CA ASP A 421 5.46 15.59 9.09
C ASP A 421 4.48 15.52 7.90
N GLU A 422 4.62 14.50 7.03
CA GLU A 422 3.77 14.36 5.85
C GLU A 422 2.40 13.77 6.16
N LEU A 423 2.34 12.72 6.99
CA LEU A 423 1.11 11.96 7.25
C LEU A 423 0.50 12.24 8.63
N GLY A 424 1.22 12.91 9.53
CA GLY A 424 0.77 13.09 10.92
C GLY A 424 0.87 11.81 11.74
N PHE A 425 1.70 10.84 11.32
CA PHE A 425 1.85 9.57 12.02
C PHE A 425 2.52 9.77 13.38
N VAL A 426 1.92 9.19 14.42
CA VAL A 426 2.49 9.14 15.77
C VAL A 426 2.33 7.71 16.29
N ALA A 427 3.45 7.02 16.49
CA ALA A 427 3.45 5.71 17.15
C ALA A 427 2.98 5.86 18.59
N LYS A 428 2.04 5.03 19.01
CA LYS A 428 1.45 5.08 20.36
C LYS A 428 2.21 4.22 21.35
N TRP A 429 2.89 3.19 20.89
CA TRP A 429 3.49 2.17 21.73
C TRP A 429 4.99 2.36 21.88
N SER A 430 5.44 2.44 23.12
CA SER A 430 6.84 2.27 23.49
C SER A 430 7.20 0.79 23.66
N VAL A 431 8.49 0.48 23.58
CA VAL A 431 8.99 -0.89 23.85
C VAL A 431 8.58 -1.39 25.25
N PRO A 432 8.72 -0.63 26.35
CA PRO A 432 8.25 -1.08 27.67
C PRO A 432 6.73 -1.38 27.72
N GLU A 433 5.90 -0.61 27.03
CA GLU A 433 4.45 -0.87 27.00
C GLU A 433 4.12 -2.16 26.25
N GLY A 434 4.74 -2.42 25.09
CA GLY A 434 4.51 -3.68 24.37
C GLY A 434 5.12 -4.89 25.07
N ILE A 435 6.23 -4.76 25.81
CA ILE A 435 6.71 -5.83 26.69
C ILE A 435 5.63 -6.18 27.72
N ALA A 436 5.02 -5.19 28.37
CA ALA A 436 3.95 -5.42 29.33
C ALA A 436 2.72 -6.09 28.68
N GLU A 437 2.36 -5.69 27.46
CA GLU A 437 1.28 -6.31 26.68
C GLU A 437 1.54 -7.79 26.39
N ILE A 438 2.75 -8.12 25.94
CA ILE A 438 3.16 -9.50 25.65
C ILE A 438 3.15 -10.34 26.94
N MET A 439 3.64 -9.77 28.04
CA MET A 439 3.62 -10.44 29.35
C MET A 439 2.19 -10.78 29.80
N ASP A 440 1.30 -9.79 29.78
CA ASP A 440 -0.12 -9.97 30.13
C ASP A 440 -0.79 -11.05 29.26
N SER A 441 -0.48 -11.07 27.97
CA SER A 441 -1.00 -12.07 27.03
C SER A 441 -0.53 -13.50 27.35
N LEU A 442 0.74 -13.66 27.74
CA LEU A 442 1.34 -14.94 28.13
C LEU A 442 0.83 -15.44 29.50
N GLU A 443 0.63 -14.54 30.46
CA GLU A 443 0.12 -14.86 31.79
C GLU A 443 -1.36 -15.26 31.75
N LYS A 444 -2.15 -14.63 30.87
CA LYS A 444 -3.55 -15.00 30.61
C LYS A 444 -3.72 -16.31 29.81
N GLY A 445 -2.62 -16.97 29.44
CA GLY A 445 -2.66 -18.24 28.72
C GLY A 445 -3.26 -18.13 27.31
N ARG A 446 -3.15 -16.97 26.65
CA ARG A 446 -3.64 -16.80 25.27
C ARG A 446 -2.86 -17.63 24.25
N TYR A 447 -1.66 -18.05 24.64
CA TYR A 447 -0.78 -18.89 23.84
C TYR A 447 -0.45 -20.14 24.65
N ASP A 448 -0.27 -21.26 23.94
CA ASP A 448 0.21 -22.52 24.47
C ASP A 448 1.72 -22.43 24.71
N ASP A 449 2.52 -23.34 24.15
CA ASP A 449 3.96 -23.25 24.20
C ASP A 449 4.47 -22.26 23.14
N TYR A 450 5.10 -21.18 23.61
CA TYR A 450 5.65 -20.13 22.77
C TYR A 450 6.74 -20.64 21.80
N THR A 451 7.32 -21.81 22.06
CA THR A 451 8.35 -22.45 21.24
C THR A 451 7.79 -23.24 20.04
N HIS A 452 6.47 -23.48 20.01
CA HIS A 452 5.79 -24.20 18.93
C HIS A 452 6.09 -23.59 17.55
N ALA A 453 6.24 -24.44 16.54
CA ALA A 453 6.62 -24.06 15.18
C ALA A 453 5.70 -22.98 14.59
N LYS A 454 4.40 -23.02 14.87
CA LYS A 454 3.40 -22.04 14.40
C LYS A 454 3.72 -20.58 14.75
N TYR A 455 4.49 -20.35 15.82
CA TYR A 455 4.92 -19.03 16.27
C TYR A 455 6.28 -18.59 15.71
N SER A 456 6.92 -19.41 14.88
CA SER A 456 8.18 -19.10 14.22
C SER A 456 8.03 -19.23 12.71
N ASN A 457 8.34 -18.15 11.98
CA ASN A 457 8.34 -18.21 10.52
C ASN A 457 9.35 -19.22 10.00
N TYR A 458 10.55 -19.21 10.56
CA TYR A 458 11.62 -20.12 10.18
C TYR A 458 11.23 -21.59 10.38
N LYS A 459 10.78 -21.96 11.59
CA LYS A 459 10.40 -23.35 11.87
C LYS A 459 9.26 -23.82 10.99
N THR A 460 8.17 -23.05 10.89
CA THR A 460 7.04 -23.44 10.02
C THR A 460 7.46 -23.56 8.55
N TYR A 461 8.31 -22.65 8.07
CA TYR A 461 8.76 -22.69 6.68
C TYR A 461 9.65 -23.91 6.43
N LEU A 462 10.58 -24.21 7.33
CA LEU A 462 11.41 -25.40 7.27
C LEU A 462 10.55 -26.69 7.29
N ASP A 463 9.56 -26.76 8.19
CA ASP A 463 8.70 -27.93 8.35
C ASP A 463 7.79 -28.18 7.14
N LYS A 464 7.33 -27.11 6.46
CA LYS A 464 6.33 -27.21 5.37
C LYS A 464 6.92 -27.12 3.97
N MET A 465 8.11 -26.55 3.82
CA MET A 465 8.72 -26.21 2.53
C MET A 465 10.19 -26.63 2.43
N GLY A 466 10.75 -27.26 3.46
CA GLY A 466 12.17 -27.65 3.53
C GLY A 466 12.53 -29.01 2.92
N GLU A 467 11.64 -29.62 2.13
CA GLU A 467 11.91 -30.85 1.35
C GLU A 467 12.27 -30.57 -0.11
#